data_AF-A0A961AV06-F1
#
_entry.id   AF-A0A961AV06-F1
#
_cell.length_a   1.000
_cell.length_b   1.000
_cell.length_c   1.000
_cell.angle_alpha   90.00
_cell.angle_beta   90.00
_cell.angle_gamma   90.00
#
_symmetry.space_group_name_H-M   'P 1'
#
loop_
_entity.id
_entity.type
_entity.pdbx_description
1 polymer ?
#
loop_
_entity_poly.entity_id
_entity_poly.type
_entity_poly.pdbx_seq_one_letter_code
_entity_poly.pdbx_strand_id
1 'polypeptide(L)'
;MMLEVFFKPSRYLLIIEKKLQRLLAQNPARTDFQKHYEEIVAEYSKKKDRVTIEKTFEALLVLLQGLDEQEDRAMQEGLNEEKLALFDLLKKPDLIQRDIKRIKEVAVDLLATLKAEKLKVAHWLSICNSFIIKWWRRGESNPCPCGRP
;
A
#
# COMPACT_ATOMS: atom_id res chain seq x y z
N MET A 1 10.39 36.90 21.44
CA MET A 1 11.14 35.62 21.38
C MET A 1 10.26 34.46 21.90
N MET A 2 9.11 34.23 21.28
CA MET A 2 8.15 33.19 21.69
C MET A 2 7.42 32.57 20.49
N LEU A 3 8.10 32.50 19.34
CA LEU A 3 7.56 31.90 18.11
C LEU A 3 8.52 30.88 17.46
N GLU A 4 9.78 30.78 17.92
CA GLU A 4 10.76 29.83 17.33
C GLU A 4 10.72 28.42 17.95
N VAL A 5 9.96 28.22 19.04
CA VAL A 5 9.93 26.92 19.75
C VAL A 5 8.77 26.03 19.30
N PHE A 6 7.72 26.60 18.69
CA PHE A 6 6.50 25.85 18.32
C PHE A 6 6.35 25.52 16.84
N PHE A 7 7.11 26.14 15.94
CA PHE A 7 6.93 26.01 14.50
C PHE A 7 8.22 25.57 13.81
N LYS A 8 8.56 24.28 13.93
CA LYS A 8 9.52 23.65 13.00
C LYS A 8 8.72 22.82 12.00
N PRO A 9 8.52 23.31 10.76
CA PRO A 9 7.85 22.58 9.67
C PRO A 9 8.34 21.14 9.53
N SER A 10 9.62 20.89 9.85
CA SER A 10 10.26 19.58 9.86
C SER A 10 9.55 18.52 10.71
N ARG A 11 8.94 18.89 11.86
CA ARG A 11 8.22 17.90 12.69
C ARG A 11 6.87 17.53 12.09
N TYR A 12 6.17 18.49 11.50
CA TYR A 12 4.86 18.29 10.89
C TYR A 12 4.98 17.46 9.61
N LEU A 13 5.98 17.79 8.78
CA LEU A 13 6.36 17.02 7.60
C LEU A 13 6.65 15.56 7.96
N LEU A 14 7.40 15.29 9.04
CA LEU A 14 7.70 13.92 9.47
C LEU A 14 6.45 13.11 9.85
N ILE A 15 5.42 13.74 10.45
CA ILE A 15 4.18 13.06 10.81
C ILE A 15 3.38 12.69 9.55
N ILE A 16 3.25 13.64 8.63
CA ILE A 16 2.56 13.44 7.36
C ILE A 16 3.29 12.36 6.53
N GLU A 17 4.61 12.45 6.44
CA GLU A 17 5.44 11.47 5.73
C GLU A 17 5.24 10.07 6.29
N LYS A 18 5.26 9.89 7.62
CA LYS A 18 5.01 8.59 8.25
C LYS A 18 3.63 8.04 7.91
N LYS A 19 2.59 8.89 7.93
CA LYS A 19 1.23 8.50 7.57
C LYS A 19 1.14 8.10 6.10
N LEU A 20 1.72 8.91 5.21
CA LEU A 20 1.80 8.65 3.78
C LEU A 20 2.49 7.31 3.48
N GLN A 21 3.66 7.05 4.08
CA GLN A 21 4.40 5.81 3.89
C GLN A 21 3.60 4.58 4.36
N ARG A 22 2.87 4.70 5.47
CA ARG A 22 1.95 3.65 5.93
C ARG A 22 0.86 3.36 4.89
N LEU A 23 0.25 4.39 4.30
CA LEU A 23 -0.81 4.23 3.32
C LEU A 23 -0.31 3.68 1.98
N LEU A 24 0.88 4.08 1.55
CA LEU A 24 1.53 3.55 0.36
C LEU A 24 1.93 2.08 0.53
N ALA A 25 2.38 1.69 1.72
CA ALA A 25 2.70 0.29 2.01
C ALA A 25 1.46 -0.62 1.93
N GLN A 26 0.29 -0.10 2.27
CA GLN A 26 -0.99 -0.81 2.13
C GLN A 26 -1.50 -0.84 0.69
N ASN A 27 -1.33 0.26 -0.04
CA ASN A 27 -1.78 0.40 -1.42
C ASN A 27 -0.80 1.24 -2.24
N PRO A 28 0.08 0.58 -3.03
CA PRO A 28 1.07 1.27 -3.86
C PRO A 28 0.47 2.15 -4.97
N ALA A 29 -0.81 2.00 -5.30
CA ALA A 29 -1.46 2.82 -6.33
C ALA A 29 -1.67 4.29 -5.88
N ARG A 30 -1.54 4.60 -4.58
CA ARG A 30 -1.74 5.95 -4.00
C ARG A 30 -0.61 6.96 -4.31
N THR A 31 0.12 6.78 -5.41
CA THR A 31 1.32 7.58 -5.76
C THR A 31 1.05 9.09 -5.93
N ASP A 32 -0.19 9.49 -6.21
CA ASP A 32 -0.52 10.91 -6.38
C ASP A 32 -0.36 11.71 -5.08
N PHE A 33 -0.63 11.09 -3.92
CA PHE A 33 -0.35 11.72 -2.62
C PHE A 33 1.15 11.90 -2.38
N GLN A 34 1.97 10.97 -2.87
CA GLN A 34 3.42 11.09 -2.80
C GLN A 34 3.91 12.27 -3.64
N LYS A 35 3.44 12.39 -4.89
CA LYS A 35 3.81 13.52 -5.76
C LYS A 35 3.41 14.85 -5.14
N HIS A 36 2.18 14.96 -4.63
CA HIS A 36 1.71 16.19 -3.99
C HIS A 36 2.53 16.56 -2.75
N TYR A 37 2.90 15.57 -1.93
CA TYR A 37 3.81 15.80 -0.80
C TYR A 37 5.19 16.32 -1.25
N GLU A 38 5.78 15.69 -2.27
CA GLU A 38 7.08 16.08 -2.83
C GLU A 38 7.05 17.50 -3.41
N GLU A 39 5.95 17.89 -4.06
CA GLU A 39 5.72 19.25 -4.56
C GLU A 39 5.68 20.29 -3.43
N ILE A 40 4.95 20.01 -2.35
CA ILE A 40 4.86 20.91 -1.18
C ILE A 40 6.24 21.06 -0.52
N VAL A 41 6.98 19.96 -0.34
CA VAL A 41 8.33 19.98 0.22
C VAL A 41 9.29 20.78 -0.69
N ALA A 42 9.17 20.61 -2.00
CA ALA A 42 9.98 21.34 -2.98
C ALA A 42 9.69 22.85 -2.91
N GLU A 43 8.42 23.26 -2.80
CA GLU A 43 8.05 24.68 -2.66
C GLU A 43 8.62 25.30 -1.38
N TYR A 44 8.46 24.61 -0.25
CA TYR A 44 9.04 25.02 1.03
C TYR A 44 10.57 25.16 0.96
N SER A 45 11.24 24.28 0.23
CA SER A 45 12.71 24.29 0.10
C SER A 45 13.23 25.49 -0.71
N LYS A 46 12.43 26.02 -1.65
CA LYS A 46 12.83 27.11 -2.56
C LYS A 46 12.86 28.47 -1.87
N LYS A 47 11.91 28.76 -0.96
CA LYS A 47 11.82 30.05 -0.27
C LYS A 47 11.35 29.86 1.17
N LYS A 48 12.16 30.33 2.12
CA LYS A 48 11.85 30.30 3.56
C LYS A 48 11.38 31.66 4.07
N ASP A 49 10.58 32.36 3.27
CA ASP A 49 9.91 33.58 3.71
C ASP A 49 8.57 33.25 4.38
N ARG A 50 8.04 34.20 5.15
CA ARG A 50 6.83 34.00 5.96
C ARG A 50 5.60 33.60 5.13
N VAL A 51 5.43 34.23 3.96
CA VAL A 51 4.29 33.97 3.08
C VAL A 51 4.34 32.55 2.52
N THR A 52 5.54 32.08 2.15
CA THR A 52 5.75 30.71 1.65
C THR A 52 5.52 29.69 2.76
N ILE A 53 5.89 29.99 4.01
CA ILE A 53 5.65 29.11 5.17
C ILE A 53 4.15 28.93 5.42
N GLU A 54 3.38 30.02 5.44
CA GLU A 54 1.92 29.97 5.67
C GLU A 54 1.22 29.16 4.58
N LYS A 55 1.55 29.39 3.30
CA LYS A 55 1.01 28.62 2.16
C LYS A 55 1.39 27.14 2.20
N THR A 56 2.65 26.83 2.51
CA THR A 56 3.10 25.44 2.65
C THR A 56 2.30 24.74 3.74
N PHE A 57 2.08 25.41 4.87
CA PHE A 57 1.34 24.84 5.98
C PHE A 57 -0.13 24.57 5.62
N GLU A 58 -0.77 25.49 4.93
CA GLU A 58 -2.13 25.29 4.40
C GLU A 58 -2.20 24.10 3.44
N ALA A 59 -1.25 23.98 2.50
CA ALA A 59 -1.17 22.85 1.59
C ALA A 59 -0.95 21.51 2.32
N LEU A 60 -0.14 21.49 3.39
CA LEU A 60 0.07 20.31 4.22
C LEU A 60 -1.21 19.90 4.97
N LEU A 61 -2.02 20.84 5.43
CA LEU A 61 -3.31 20.54 6.07
C LEU A 61 -4.30 19.93 5.08
N VAL A 62 -4.37 20.47 3.86
CA VAL A 62 -5.21 19.91 2.78
C VAL A 62 -4.75 18.50 2.42
N LEU A 63 -3.44 18.28 2.30
CA LEU A 63 -2.88 16.95 2.06
C LEU A 63 -3.26 15.98 3.19
N LEU A 64 -3.15 16.41 4.45
CA LEU A 64 -3.48 15.57 5.60
C LEU A 64 -4.96 15.16 5.59
N GLN A 65 -5.87 16.10 5.31
CA GLN A 65 -7.30 15.80 5.16
C GLN A 65 -7.54 14.78 4.05
N GLY A 66 -6.88 14.93 2.89
CA GLY A 66 -6.98 13.94 1.82
C GLY A 66 -6.45 12.56 2.22
N LEU A 67 -5.38 12.49 3.04
CA LEU A 67 -4.89 11.22 3.57
C LEU A 67 -5.85 10.58 4.59
N ASP A 68 -6.52 11.40 5.42
CA ASP A 68 -7.58 10.93 6.34
C ASP A 68 -8.77 10.35 5.55
N GLU A 69 -9.22 11.04 4.50
CA GLU A 69 -10.29 10.52 3.63
C GLU A 69 -9.90 9.21 2.94
N GLN A 70 -8.64 9.07 2.50
CA GLN A 70 -8.16 7.81 1.92
C GLN A 70 -8.09 6.65 2.91
N GLU A 71 -7.89 6.93 4.20
CA GLU A 71 -7.93 5.91 5.25
C GLU A 71 -9.34 5.37 5.46
N ASP A 72 -10.33 6.25 5.42
CA ASP A 72 -11.73 5.84 5.62
C ASP A 72 -12.35 5.23 4.36
N ARG A 73 -11.77 5.49 3.17
CA ARG A 73 -12.28 5.02 1.88
C ARG A 73 -12.48 3.52 1.81
N ALA A 74 -11.60 2.70 2.39
CA ALA A 74 -11.78 1.25 2.37
C ALA A 74 -13.11 0.85 3.03
N MET A 75 -13.39 1.42 4.19
CA MET A 75 -14.64 1.21 4.92
C MET A 75 -15.85 1.70 4.11
N GLN A 76 -15.76 2.90 3.52
CA GLN A 76 -16.82 3.47 2.69
C GLN A 76 -17.13 2.61 1.46
N GLU A 77 -16.11 2.01 0.86
CA GLU A 77 -16.24 1.14 -0.31
C GLU A 77 -16.69 -0.29 0.04
N GLY A 78 -16.79 -0.62 1.35
CA GLY A 78 -17.12 -1.95 1.85
C GLY A 78 -15.99 -2.97 1.66
N LEU A 79 -14.76 -2.50 1.54
CA LEU A 79 -13.57 -3.30 1.28
C LEU A 79 -12.59 -3.20 2.45
N ASN A 80 -11.67 -4.15 2.56
CA ASN A 80 -10.48 -3.98 3.39
C ASN A 80 -9.34 -3.42 2.54
N GLU A 81 -8.24 -2.98 3.16
CA GLU A 81 -7.11 -2.35 2.46
C GLU A 81 -6.56 -3.20 1.30
N GLU A 82 -6.40 -4.51 1.50
CA GLU A 82 -5.87 -5.40 0.45
C GLU A 82 -6.81 -5.50 -0.76
N LYS A 83 -8.12 -5.62 -0.51
CA LYS A 83 -9.13 -5.68 -1.57
C LYS A 83 -9.23 -4.33 -2.29
N LEU A 84 -9.14 -3.23 -1.54
CA LEU A 84 -9.13 -1.88 -2.11
C LEU A 84 -7.91 -1.67 -3.01
N ALA A 85 -6.73 -2.11 -2.58
CA ALA A 85 -5.51 -2.03 -3.39
C ALA A 85 -5.65 -2.80 -4.71
N LEU A 86 -6.20 -4.02 -4.66
CA LEU A 86 -6.44 -4.78 -5.88
C LEU A 86 -7.53 -4.14 -6.76
N PHE A 87 -8.60 -3.61 -6.16
CA PHE A 87 -9.60 -2.85 -6.88
C PHE A 87 -9.00 -1.64 -7.60
N ASP A 88 -8.14 -0.87 -6.95
CA ASP A 88 -7.48 0.31 -7.52
C ASP A 88 -6.56 -0.05 -8.69
N LEU A 89 -5.88 -1.20 -8.61
CA LEU A 89 -5.07 -1.72 -9.72
C LEU A 89 -5.91 -2.14 -10.94
N LEU A 90 -7.13 -2.65 -10.72
CA LEU A 90 -8.01 -3.15 -11.78
C LEU A 90 -8.90 -2.05 -12.37
N LYS A 91 -9.16 -0.98 -11.62
CA LYS A 91 -10.06 0.10 -12.00
C LYS A 91 -9.51 0.86 -13.20
N LYS A 92 -10.41 1.18 -14.14
CA LYS A 92 -10.13 2.08 -15.29
C LYS A 92 -10.85 3.41 -15.09
N PRO A 93 -10.40 4.49 -15.76
CA PRO A 93 -11.18 5.72 -15.82
C PRO A 93 -12.55 5.47 -16.50
N ASP A 94 -13.52 6.31 -16.18
CA ASP A 94 -14.83 6.39 -16.86
C ASP A 94 -15.70 5.13 -16.80
N LEU A 95 -15.81 4.52 -15.62
CA LEU A 95 -16.67 3.35 -15.39
C LEU A 95 -18.06 3.73 -14.90
N ILE A 96 -19.09 3.05 -15.42
CA ILE A 96 -20.44 3.14 -14.87
C ILE A 96 -20.57 2.35 -13.56
N GLN A 97 -21.56 2.69 -12.74
CA GLN A 97 -21.78 2.06 -11.42
C GLN A 97 -21.88 0.53 -11.46
N ARG A 98 -22.43 -0.02 -12.55
CA ARG A 98 -22.52 -1.47 -12.76
C ARG A 98 -21.13 -2.11 -12.85
N ASP A 99 -20.22 -1.49 -13.61
CA ASP A 99 -18.87 -2.02 -13.83
C ASP A 99 -18.02 -1.87 -12.58
N ILE A 100 -18.19 -0.78 -11.83
CA ILE A 100 -17.53 -0.59 -10.52
C ILE A 100 -17.88 -1.75 -9.58
N LYS A 101 -19.16 -2.10 -9.44
CA LYS A 101 -19.60 -3.23 -8.60
C LYS A 101 -18.96 -4.54 -9.05
N ARG A 102 -18.99 -4.81 -10.35
CA ARG A 102 -18.39 -6.02 -10.92
C ARG A 102 -16.88 -6.11 -10.68
N ILE A 103 -16.14 -5.01 -10.80
CA ILE A 103 -14.70 -4.99 -10.56
C ILE A 103 -14.40 -5.23 -9.07
N LYS A 104 -15.24 -4.72 -8.15
CA LYS A 104 -15.10 -5.03 -6.72
C LYS A 104 -15.26 -6.52 -6.45
N GLU A 105 -16.28 -7.16 -7.03
CA GLU A 105 -16.48 -8.61 -6.92
C GLU A 105 -15.26 -9.38 -7.45
N VAL A 106 -14.78 -9.01 -8.63
CA VAL A 106 -13.57 -9.61 -9.23
C VAL A 106 -12.34 -9.42 -8.33
N ALA A 107 -12.16 -8.25 -7.72
CA ALA A 107 -11.05 -8.01 -6.80
C ALA A 107 -11.14 -8.91 -5.56
N VAL A 108 -12.34 -9.09 -4.99
CA VAL A 108 -12.55 -9.98 -3.84
C VAL A 108 -12.20 -11.43 -4.20
N ASP A 109 -12.74 -11.93 -5.31
CA ASP A 109 -12.56 -13.31 -5.74
C ASP A 109 -11.11 -13.58 -6.12
N LEU A 110 -10.49 -12.69 -6.90
CA LEU A 110 -9.10 -12.83 -7.32
C LEU A 110 -8.14 -12.85 -6.12
N LEU A 111 -8.34 -11.97 -5.14
CA LEU A 111 -7.51 -11.97 -3.92
C LEU A 111 -7.65 -13.29 -3.15
N ALA A 112 -8.88 -13.82 -3.05
CA ALA A 112 -9.13 -15.10 -2.39
C ALA A 112 -8.42 -16.26 -3.12
N THR A 113 -8.52 -16.31 -4.45
CA THR A 113 -7.83 -17.31 -5.28
C THR A 113 -6.32 -17.22 -5.11
N LEU A 114 -5.73 -16.02 -5.21
CA LEU A 114 -4.29 -15.84 -5.07
C LEU A 114 -3.76 -16.28 -3.70
N LYS A 115 -4.50 -15.99 -2.62
CA LYS A 115 -4.15 -16.46 -1.27
C LYS A 115 -4.24 -17.99 -1.16
N ALA A 116 -5.29 -18.60 -1.72
CA ALA A 116 -5.43 -20.05 -1.72
C ALA A 116 -4.29 -20.74 -2.48
N GLU A 117 -3.93 -20.24 -3.67
CA GLU A 117 -2.82 -20.78 -4.45
C GLU A 117 -1.47 -20.60 -3.73
N LYS A 118 -1.21 -19.44 -3.12
CA LYS A 118 -0.01 -19.22 -2.31
C LYS A 118 0.11 -20.23 -1.16
N LEU A 119 -1.00 -20.55 -0.50
CA LEU A 119 -1.03 -21.55 0.57
C LEU A 119 -0.73 -22.96 0.05
N LYS A 120 -1.24 -23.33 -1.14
CA LYS A 120 -0.90 -24.61 -1.79
C LYS A 120 0.59 -24.71 -2.06
N VAL A 121 1.22 -23.65 -2.59
CA VAL A 121 2.67 -23.63 -2.84
C VAL A 121 3.45 -23.73 -1.53
N ALA A 122 3.07 -22.99 -0.49
CA ALA A 122 3.74 -23.06 0.81
C ALA A 122 3.61 -24.45 1.46
N HIS A 123 2.42 -25.05 1.36
CA HIS A 123 2.16 -26.41 1.85
C HIS A 123 3.00 -27.44 1.10
N TRP A 124 3.07 -27.34 -0.23
CA TRP A 124 3.93 -28.17 -1.05
C TRP A 124 5.41 -28.02 -0.68
N LEU A 125 5.92 -26.79 -0.54
CA LEU A 125 7.31 -26.55 -0.09
C LEU A 125 7.60 -27.16 1.28
N SER A 126 6.65 -27.10 2.22
CA SER A 126 6.79 -27.71 3.55
C SER A 126 6.90 -29.24 3.47
N ILE A 127 6.02 -29.88 2.69
CA ILE A 127 6.07 -31.32 2.42
C ILE A 127 7.41 -31.66 1.77
N CYS A 128 7.78 -30.97 0.69
CA CYS A 128 9.05 -31.17 -0.01
C CYS A 128 10.24 -31.07 0.95
N ASN A 129 10.32 -30.05 1.79
CA ASN A 129 11.45 -29.89 2.71
C ASN A 129 11.53 -31.01 3.76
N SER A 130 10.39 -31.51 4.25
CA SER A 130 10.32 -32.65 5.18
C SER A 130 10.74 -33.97 4.53
N PHE A 131 10.36 -34.19 3.26
CA PHE A 131 10.68 -35.40 2.51
C PHE A 131 12.10 -35.37 1.91
N ILE A 132 12.57 -34.24 1.38
CA ILE A 132 13.92 -34.08 0.80
C ILE A 132 14.99 -34.37 1.86
N ILE A 133 14.86 -33.86 3.10
CA ILE A 133 15.84 -34.13 4.17
C ILE A 133 15.88 -35.64 4.52
N LYS A 134 14.72 -36.31 4.57
CA LYS A 134 14.63 -37.74 4.87
C LYS A 134 15.12 -38.61 3.71
N TRP A 135 14.85 -38.20 2.48
CA TRP A 135 15.24 -38.89 1.25
C TRP A 135 16.76 -38.78 1.01
N TRP A 136 17.35 -37.59 1.20
CA TRP A 136 18.80 -37.37 1.10
C TRP A 136 19.60 -38.21 2.11
N ARG A 137 19.05 -38.48 3.31
CA ARG A 137 19.69 -39.36 4.31
C ARG A 137 19.64 -40.86 3.97
N ARG A 138 18.72 -41.31 3.11
CA ARG A 138 18.57 -42.74 2.77
C ARG A 138 19.39 -43.17 1.56
N GLY A 139 19.94 -42.23 0.79
CA GLY A 139 20.77 -42.56 -0.38
C GLY A 139 20.04 -43.32 -1.48
N GLU A 140 18.71 -43.19 -1.56
CA GLU A 140 17.90 -43.81 -2.62
C GLU A 140 18.04 -43.03 -3.94
N SER A 141 18.04 -43.72 -5.08
CA SER A 141 18.19 -43.13 -6.44
C SER A 141 16.87 -42.78 -7.14
N ASN A 142 15.72 -43.00 -6.49
CA ASN A 142 14.40 -42.79 -7.08
C ASN A 142 13.88 -41.35 -6.95
N PRO A 143 13.27 -40.75 -7.99
CA PRO A 143 12.83 -39.36 -7.97
C PRO A 143 11.88 -39.03 -6.80
N CYS A 144 11.99 -37.80 -6.27
CA CYS A 144 11.21 -37.35 -5.12
C CYS A 144 9.70 -37.61 -5.32
N PRO A 145 9.00 -38.22 -4.34
CA PRO A 145 7.56 -38.47 -4.41
C PRO A 145 6.71 -37.19 -4.49
N CYS A 146 7.34 -36.03 -4.25
CA CYS A 146 6.76 -34.73 -4.39
C CYS A 146 6.46 -34.29 -5.83
N GLY A 147 6.80 -35.11 -6.84
CA GLY A 147 6.42 -34.89 -8.23
C GLY A 147 6.79 -33.49 -8.71
N ARG A 148 8.09 -33.20 -8.76
CA ARG A 148 8.56 -31.99 -9.44
C ARG A 148 8.09 -32.05 -10.91
N PRO A 149 7.68 -30.95 -11.54
CA PRO A 149 7.96 -30.81 -12.97
C PRO A 149 9.49 -30.86 -13.19
#